data_AF-W2PEH6-F1
#
_entry.id   AF-W2PEH6-F1
#
_cell.length_a   1.000
_cell.length_b   1.000
_cell.length_c   1.000
_cell.angle_alpha   90.00
_cell.angle_beta   90.00
_cell.angle_gamma   90.00
#
_symmetry.space_group_name_H-M   'P 1'
#
loop_
_entity.id
_entity.type
_entity.pdbx_description
1 polymer ?
#
loop_
_entity_poly.entity_id
_entity_poly.type
_entity_poly.pdbx_seq_one_letter_code
_entity_poly.pdbx_strand_id
1 'polypeptide(L)'
;MLHPYTISWSNVLDYFLPDDFHDLARRCSMYGDCMHYGYSMNWPTQVYGASIIDYDPKYCKQVIDTTLDTALCFSTSSGPSAVPSSMELFKMMGLDKLVTLPFREHPLNATGYVLAHVYKQHWIDHYMKTGELTGMAAFRLGASCTPSNSGLQMGTMDLSMPSPLYRTSLTLYMSWCYDPELRLQGANNPLELGAATDKDMMADMLKYLTVEERQKFWKDMGAGSTK
;
A
#
# COMPACT_ATOMS: atom_id res chain seq x y z
N MET A 1 11.48 -2.04 31.53
CA MET A 1 10.53 -1.70 30.45
C MET A 1 10.53 -2.83 29.46
N LEU A 2 9.45 -2.99 28.70
CA LEU A 2 9.39 -3.94 27.59
C LEU A 2 10.29 -3.46 26.45
N HIS A 3 11.01 -4.39 25.81
CA HIS A 3 11.82 -4.17 24.61
C HIS A 3 11.29 -5.07 23.48
N PRO A 4 10.09 -4.77 22.95
CA PRO A 4 9.50 -5.60 21.92
C PRO A 4 10.24 -5.42 20.60
N TYR A 5 10.73 -6.52 20.03
CA TYR A 5 11.31 -6.51 18.70
C TYR A 5 10.25 -6.33 17.60
N THR A 6 9.02 -6.80 17.86
CA THR A 6 7.89 -6.69 16.94
C THR A 6 6.60 -6.33 17.69
N ILE A 7 5.75 -5.52 17.06
CA ILE A 7 4.41 -5.19 17.55
C ILE A 7 3.41 -5.30 16.39
N SER A 8 2.30 -6.00 16.63
CA SER A 8 1.19 -6.09 15.68
C SER A 8 -0.03 -5.35 16.22
N TRP A 9 -0.60 -4.47 15.41
CA TRP A 9 -1.73 -3.61 15.73
C TRP A 9 -2.97 -4.08 14.95
N SER A 10 -3.90 -4.71 15.67
CA SER A 10 -5.13 -5.25 15.07
C SER A 10 -6.21 -4.17 14.95
N ASN A 11 -6.29 -3.52 13.79
CA ASN A 11 -7.29 -2.48 13.48
C ASN A 11 -7.21 -1.21 14.33
N VAL A 12 -6.22 -1.08 15.21
CA VAL A 12 -6.11 0.03 16.17
C VAL A 12 -5.91 1.37 15.46
N LEU A 13 -5.25 1.36 14.30
CA LEU A 13 -4.90 2.54 13.52
C LEU A 13 -6.14 3.38 13.14
N ASP A 14 -7.31 2.74 13.01
CA ASP A 14 -8.55 3.41 12.60
C ASP A 14 -9.27 4.15 13.73
N TYR A 15 -8.90 3.88 14.99
CA TYR A 15 -9.57 4.43 16.17
C TYR A 15 -8.78 5.54 16.85
N PHE A 16 -7.65 5.92 16.29
CA PHE A 16 -6.78 6.98 16.78
C PHE A 16 -6.58 8.04 15.71
N LEU A 17 -6.35 9.27 16.15
CA LEU A 17 -5.73 10.26 15.28
C LEU A 17 -4.32 9.75 14.93
N PRO A 18 -3.86 9.86 13.67
CA PRO A 18 -2.55 9.32 13.29
C PRO A 18 -1.40 9.85 14.17
N ASP A 19 -1.42 11.14 14.53
CA ASP A 19 -0.46 11.77 15.45
C ASP A 19 -0.37 11.04 16.80
N ASP A 20 -1.53 10.81 17.44
CA ASP A 20 -1.61 10.19 18.76
C ASP A 20 -1.16 8.72 18.71
N PHE A 21 -1.52 8.03 17.63
CA PHE A 21 -1.10 6.65 17.42
C PHE A 21 0.42 6.56 17.20
N HIS A 22 1.00 7.44 16.40
CA HIS A 22 2.44 7.46 16.18
C HIS A 22 3.21 7.78 17.46
N ASP A 23 2.70 8.69 18.30
CA ASP A 23 3.28 8.95 19.63
C ASP A 23 3.24 7.71 20.54
N LEU A 24 2.11 6.99 20.57
CA LEU A 24 1.98 5.74 21.31
C LEU A 24 3.00 4.70 20.81
N ALA A 25 3.03 4.48 19.50
CA ALA A 25 3.89 3.48 18.89
C ALA A 25 5.39 3.82 19.08
N ARG A 26 5.79 5.10 19.03
CA ARG A 26 7.17 5.54 19.34
C ARG A 26 7.57 5.23 20.77
N ARG A 27 6.66 5.40 21.74
CA ARG A 27 6.92 5.05 23.15
C ARG A 27 7.14 3.55 23.34
N CYS A 28 6.59 2.70 22.47
CA CYS A 28 6.85 1.27 22.49
C CYS A 28 8.23 0.91 21.90
N SER A 29 8.90 1.85 21.25
CA SER A 29 10.12 1.62 20.45
C SER A 29 11.31 2.43 20.96
N MET A 30 11.31 2.84 22.23
CA MET A 30 12.33 3.72 22.85
C MET A 30 13.77 3.24 22.69
N TYR A 31 13.97 1.94 22.55
CA TYR A 31 15.27 1.30 22.47
C TYR A 31 15.78 1.11 21.03
N GLY A 32 15.04 1.57 20.02
CA GLY A 32 15.31 1.27 18.61
C GLY A 32 14.78 -0.10 18.20
N ASP A 33 15.17 -0.57 17.02
CA ASP A 33 14.96 -1.94 16.46
C ASP A 33 13.54 -2.51 16.35
N CYS A 34 12.54 -1.84 16.92
CA CYS A 34 11.16 -2.33 16.95
C CYS A 34 10.46 -2.18 15.59
N MET A 35 9.95 -3.30 15.10
CA MET A 35 9.14 -3.41 13.89
C MET A 35 7.65 -3.36 14.22
N HIS A 36 6.92 -2.45 13.57
CA HIS A 36 5.48 -2.37 13.69
C HIS A 36 4.80 -2.96 12.45
N TYR A 37 3.74 -3.71 12.70
CA TYR A 37 2.82 -4.22 11.71
C TYR A 37 1.42 -3.79 12.11
N GLY A 38 0.63 -3.33 11.17
CA GLY A 38 -0.74 -2.90 11.42
C GLY A 38 -1.62 -3.13 10.22
N TYR A 39 -2.92 -3.03 10.42
CA TYR A 39 -3.83 -2.91 9.31
C TYR A 39 -4.93 -1.90 9.60
N SER A 40 -5.38 -1.21 8.56
CA SER A 40 -6.48 -0.27 8.56
C SER A 40 -7.58 -0.81 7.66
N MET A 41 -8.79 -0.96 8.20
CA MET A 41 -9.97 -1.42 7.47
C MET A 41 -10.87 -0.26 7.04
N ASN A 42 -10.85 0.84 7.80
CA ASN A 42 -11.77 1.97 7.66
C ASN A 42 -11.15 3.17 6.94
N TRP A 43 -9.89 3.11 6.50
CA TRP A 43 -9.28 4.20 5.73
C TRP A 43 -10.09 4.69 4.51
N PRO A 44 -10.86 3.86 3.77
CA PRO A 44 -11.63 4.38 2.63
C PRO A 44 -12.70 5.39 3.07
N THR A 45 -13.19 5.29 4.32
CA THR A 45 -14.16 6.25 4.88
C THR A 45 -13.52 7.59 5.22
N GLN A 46 -12.19 7.66 5.27
CA GLN A 46 -11.41 8.86 5.57
C GLN A 46 -10.87 9.54 4.30
N VAL A 47 -11.10 8.95 3.12
CA VAL A 47 -10.58 9.45 1.84
C VAL A 47 -11.73 9.72 0.87
N TYR A 48 -11.93 10.99 0.55
CA TYR A 48 -12.93 11.39 -0.44
C TYR A 48 -12.57 10.86 -1.83
N GLY A 49 -13.51 10.18 -2.48
CA GLY A 49 -13.32 9.54 -3.79
C GLY A 49 -12.91 8.07 -3.70
N ALA A 50 -12.58 7.56 -2.50
CA ALA A 50 -12.34 6.12 -2.32
C ALA A 50 -13.64 5.29 -2.40
N SER A 51 -14.81 5.94 -2.42
CA SER A 51 -16.09 5.32 -2.67
C SER A 51 -16.77 5.89 -3.90
N ILE A 52 -17.41 5.03 -4.71
CA ILE A 52 -18.13 5.46 -5.90
C ILE A 52 -19.32 6.40 -5.59
N ILE A 53 -19.82 6.34 -4.35
CA ILE A 53 -20.93 7.19 -3.88
C ILE A 53 -20.50 8.65 -3.68
N ASP A 54 -19.20 8.92 -3.61
CA ASP A 54 -18.68 10.28 -3.41
C ASP A 54 -18.83 11.13 -4.68
N TYR A 55 -19.07 10.49 -5.84
CA TYR A 55 -19.10 11.13 -7.15
C TYR A 55 -20.53 11.51 -7.55
N ASP A 56 -20.77 12.77 -7.91
CA ASP A 56 -22.05 13.22 -8.45
C ASP A 56 -22.22 12.69 -9.90
N PRO A 57 -23.26 11.88 -10.20
CA PRO A 57 -23.50 11.36 -11.53
C PRO A 57 -23.61 12.43 -12.63
N LYS A 58 -24.01 13.66 -12.30
CA LYS A 58 -24.13 14.76 -13.27
C LYS A 58 -22.77 15.28 -13.73
N TYR A 59 -21.79 15.31 -12.84
CA TYR A 59 -20.49 15.94 -13.10
C TYR A 59 -19.37 14.91 -13.28
N CYS A 60 -19.51 13.72 -12.71
CA CYS A 60 -18.47 12.69 -12.66
C CYS A 60 -18.84 11.44 -13.46
N LYS A 61 -19.79 11.52 -14.39
CA LYS A 61 -20.28 10.38 -15.19
C LYS A 61 -19.13 9.56 -15.81
N GLN A 62 -18.14 10.22 -16.39
CA GLN A 62 -17.00 9.54 -17.01
C GLN A 62 -16.19 8.70 -16.02
N VAL A 63 -15.94 9.23 -14.81
CA VAL A 63 -15.20 8.51 -13.76
C VAL A 63 -16.01 7.32 -13.27
N ILE A 64 -17.31 7.52 -13.05
CA ILE A 64 -18.25 6.47 -12.64
C ILE A 64 -18.29 5.35 -13.68
N ASP A 65 -18.51 5.68 -14.95
CA ASP A 65 -18.56 4.72 -16.06
C ASP A 65 -17.22 3.96 -16.17
N THR A 66 -16.08 4.66 -16.15
CA THR A 66 -14.74 4.03 -16.23
C THR A 66 -14.50 3.07 -15.06
N THR A 67 -14.90 3.45 -13.85
CA THR A 67 -14.76 2.63 -12.64
C THR A 67 -15.63 1.38 -12.73
N LEU A 68 -16.87 1.54 -13.18
CA LEU A 68 -17.80 0.42 -13.41
C LEU A 68 -17.28 -0.52 -14.50
N ASP A 69 -16.80 0.01 -15.63
CA ASP A 69 -16.25 -0.81 -16.72
C ASP A 69 -15.01 -1.58 -16.27
N THR A 70 -14.15 -0.98 -15.45
CA THR A 70 -12.97 -1.64 -14.86
C THR A 70 -13.37 -2.73 -13.86
N ALA A 71 -14.33 -2.44 -12.98
CA ALA A 71 -14.84 -3.35 -11.96
C ALA A 71 -15.60 -4.54 -12.57
N LEU A 72 -16.34 -4.31 -13.65
CA LEU A 72 -17.14 -5.31 -14.36
C LEU A 72 -16.38 -6.04 -15.47
N CYS A 73 -15.11 -5.67 -15.72
CA CYS A 73 -14.31 -6.19 -16.82
C CYS A 73 -14.93 -5.95 -18.20
N PHE A 74 -15.68 -4.84 -18.37
CA PHE A 74 -16.23 -4.45 -19.67
C PHE A 74 -15.22 -3.70 -20.54
N SER A 75 -14.13 -3.19 -19.95
CA SER A 75 -13.04 -2.58 -20.72
C SER A 75 -12.28 -3.64 -21.53
N THR A 76 -12.43 -3.56 -22.86
CA THR A 76 -11.53 -4.22 -23.81
C THR A 76 -10.27 -3.36 -23.97
N SER A 77 -9.10 -3.99 -24.00
CA SER A 77 -7.75 -3.41 -24.09
C SER A 77 -7.42 -2.72 -25.43
N SER A 78 -8.31 -1.87 -25.94
CA SER A 78 -8.19 -1.23 -27.27
C SER A 78 -8.08 0.30 -27.24
N GLY A 79 -7.87 0.92 -26.06
CA GLY A 79 -7.72 2.38 -25.91
C GLY A 79 -6.35 2.82 -25.37
N PRO A 80 -5.87 4.04 -25.71
CA PRO A 80 -4.55 4.57 -25.33
C PRO A 80 -4.43 4.96 -23.83
N SER A 81 -5.48 4.76 -23.03
CA SER A 81 -5.52 5.01 -21.58
C SER A 81 -6.16 3.81 -20.88
N ALA A 82 -5.62 2.62 -21.14
CA ALA A 82 -6.15 1.38 -20.59
C ALA A 82 -5.75 1.25 -19.11
N VAL A 83 -6.65 1.63 -18.21
CA VAL A 83 -6.64 1.08 -16.86
C VAL A 83 -6.84 -0.43 -17.01
N PRO A 84 -5.92 -1.28 -16.50
CA PRO A 84 -6.07 -2.72 -16.62
C PRO A 84 -7.39 -3.14 -15.96
N SER A 85 -8.16 -3.97 -16.67
CA SER A 85 -9.40 -4.53 -16.13
C SER A 85 -9.13 -5.26 -14.81
N SER A 86 -10.14 -5.37 -13.93
CA SER A 86 -9.97 -6.12 -12.68
C SER A 86 -9.53 -7.57 -12.90
N MET A 87 -9.92 -8.20 -14.00
CA MET A 87 -9.44 -9.53 -14.40
C MET A 87 -7.95 -9.54 -14.81
N GLU A 88 -7.47 -8.49 -15.48
CA GLU A 88 -6.04 -8.35 -15.80
C GLU A 88 -5.22 -8.10 -14.53
N LEU A 89 -5.72 -7.31 -13.58
CA LEU A 89 -5.11 -7.15 -12.26
C LEU A 89 -5.05 -8.49 -11.51
N PHE A 90 -6.15 -9.27 -11.49
CA PHE A 90 -6.14 -10.59 -10.86
C PHE A 90 -5.20 -11.58 -11.55
N LYS A 91 -5.11 -11.56 -12.88
CA LYS A 91 -4.12 -12.37 -13.62
C LYS A 91 -2.69 -11.96 -13.30
N MET A 92 -2.40 -10.66 -13.25
CA MET A 92 -1.08 -10.13 -12.90
C MET A 92 -0.66 -10.52 -11.48
N MET A 93 -1.62 -10.67 -10.57
CA MET A 93 -1.39 -11.14 -9.20
C MET A 93 -1.41 -12.68 -9.07
N GLY A 94 -1.56 -13.44 -10.17
CA GLY A 94 -1.63 -14.91 -10.14
C GLY A 94 -2.91 -15.49 -9.51
N LEU A 95 -3.97 -14.67 -9.42
CA LEU A 95 -5.24 -15.00 -8.75
C LEU A 95 -6.34 -15.42 -9.73
N ASP A 96 -6.02 -15.56 -11.02
CA ASP A 96 -6.95 -15.93 -12.09
C ASP A 96 -7.69 -17.25 -11.82
N LYS A 97 -7.04 -18.19 -11.13
CA LYS A 97 -7.65 -19.48 -10.74
C LYS A 97 -8.70 -19.36 -9.63
N LEU A 98 -8.65 -18.29 -8.83
CA LEU A 98 -9.67 -17.97 -7.80
C LEU A 98 -10.93 -17.33 -8.41
N VAL A 99 -10.89 -17.00 -9.72
CA VAL A 99 -11.99 -16.34 -10.46
C VAL A 99 -13.06 -17.35 -10.93
N THR A 100 -12.87 -18.65 -10.69
CA THR A 100 -13.76 -19.74 -11.16
C THR A 100 -15.14 -19.81 -10.50
N LEU A 101 -15.41 -18.97 -9.49
CA LEU A 101 -16.74 -18.82 -8.90
C LEU A 101 -17.49 -17.62 -9.52
N PRO A 102 -18.81 -17.70 -9.77
CA PRO A 102 -19.59 -16.54 -10.20
C PRO A 102 -19.42 -15.40 -9.19
N PHE A 103 -19.43 -14.15 -9.66
CA PHE A 103 -19.43 -12.96 -8.79
C PHE A 103 -20.59 -13.09 -7.79
N ARG A 104 -20.28 -13.42 -6.54
CA ARG A 104 -21.28 -13.47 -5.46
C ARG A 104 -21.63 -12.08 -4.93
N GLU A 105 -20.83 -11.08 -5.28
CA GLU A 105 -20.96 -9.70 -4.83
C GLU A 105 -21.56 -8.82 -5.92
N HIS A 106 -22.34 -7.83 -5.48
CA HIS A 106 -22.88 -6.80 -6.35
C HIS A 106 -21.72 -6.05 -7.03
N PRO A 107 -21.81 -5.69 -8.32
CA PRO A 107 -20.78 -4.93 -9.04
C PRO A 107 -20.22 -3.69 -8.31
N LEU A 108 -21.08 -3.03 -7.52
CA LEU A 108 -20.73 -1.88 -6.67
C LEU A 108 -19.69 -2.21 -5.58
N ASN A 109 -19.54 -3.47 -5.18
CA ASN A 109 -18.52 -3.84 -4.20
C ASN A 109 -17.13 -3.82 -4.86
N ALA A 110 -17.03 -4.22 -6.13
CA ALA A 110 -15.77 -4.25 -6.88
C ALA A 110 -15.25 -2.85 -7.22
N THR A 111 -16.14 -1.85 -7.35
CA THR A 111 -15.72 -0.46 -7.56
C THR A 111 -14.93 0.09 -6.39
N GLY A 112 -15.23 -0.33 -5.16
CA GLY A 112 -14.46 0.06 -3.98
C GLY A 112 -13.01 -0.41 -4.05
N TYR A 113 -12.76 -1.61 -4.56
CA TYR A 113 -11.40 -2.15 -4.71
C TYR A 113 -10.60 -1.42 -5.79
N VAL A 114 -11.24 -1.08 -6.92
CA VAL A 114 -10.62 -0.26 -7.98
C VAL A 114 -10.23 1.10 -7.43
N LEU A 115 -11.15 1.80 -6.78
CA LEU A 115 -10.89 3.11 -6.19
C LEU A 115 -9.87 3.02 -5.06
N ALA A 116 -9.89 1.96 -4.27
CA ALA A 116 -8.89 1.73 -3.23
C ALA A 116 -7.47 1.65 -3.81
N HIS A 117 -7.28 0.98 -4.95
CA HIS A 117 -5.98 0.95 -5.63
C HIS A 117 -5.52 2.32 -6.13
N VAL A 118 -6.45 3.18 -6.55
CA VAL A 118 -6.15 4.56 -6.97
C VAL A 118 -5.77 5.43 -5.78
N TYR A 119 -6.48 5.31 -4.67
CA TYR A 119 -6.40 6.26 -3.56
C TYR A 119 -5.57 5.79 -2.36
N LYS A 120 -5.20 4.50 -2.25
CA LYS A 120 -4.45 3.98 -1.10
C LYS A 120 -3.15 4.74 -0.85
N GLN A 121 -2.46 5.17 -1.90
CA GLN A 121 -1.18 5.86 -1.76
C GLN A 121 -1.35 7.22 -1.08
N HIS A 122 -2.41 7.95 -1.40
CA HIS A 122 -2.70 9.23 -0.74
C HIS A 122 -2.95 9.07 0.76
N TRP A 123 -3.64 7.99 1.15
CA TRP A 123 -3.81 7.68 2.56
C TRP A 123 -2.49 7.29 3.25
N ILE A 124 -1.69 6.42 2.62
CA ILE A 124 -0.38 6.02 3.12
C ILE A 124 0.51 7.25 3.33
N ASP A 125 0.59 8.14 2.33
CA ASP A 125 1.39 9.36 2.39
C ASP A 125 0.91 10.28 3.52
N HIS A 126 -0.42 10.45 3.66
CA HIS A 126 -1.00 11.24 4.74
C HIS A 126 -0.65 10.66 6.11
N TYR A 127 -0.89 9.36 6.30
CA TYR A 127 -0.63 8.66 7.56
C TYR A 127 0.84 8.75 7.96
N MET A 128 1.76 8.43 7.03
CA MET A 128 3.20 8.45 7.29
C MET A 128 3.74 9.85 7.51
N LYS A 129 3.25 10.85 6.75
CA LYS A 129 3.63 12.26 6.95
C LYS A 129 3.23 12.76 8.33
N THR A 130 2.03 12.42 8.79
CA THR A 130 1.56 12.78 10.14
C THR A 130 2.39 12.08 11.22
N GLY A 131 2.95 10.89 10.93
CA GLY A 131 3.85 10.19 11.83
C GLY A 131 5.26 10.76 11.96
N GLU A 132 5.67 11.72 11.13
CA GLU A 132 7.00 12.33 11.19
C GLU A 132 7.23 13.02 12.55
N LEU A 133 8.48 12.95 13.05
CA LEU A 133 8.79 13.53 14.35
C LEU A 133 8.83 15.06 14.26
N THR A 134 7.75 15.70 14.71
CA THR A 134 7.68 17.16 14.87
C THR A 134 8.26 17.61 16.21
N GLY A 135 8.63 18.90 16.33
CA GLY A 135 9.07 19.47 17.61
C GLY A 135 8.01 19.36 18.73
N MET A 136 6.73 19.44 18.38
CA MET A 136 5.63 19.23 19.32
C MET A 136 5.54 17.75 19.76
N ALA A 137 5.66 16.81 18.82
CA ALA A 137 5.67 15.38 19.13
C ALA A 137 6.87 15.01 20.03
N ALA A 138 8.07 15.51 19.70
CA ALA A 138 9.26 15.34 20.54
C ALA A 138 9.05 15.89 21.97
N PHE A 139 8.43 17.06 22.10
CA PHE A 139 8.08 17.62 23.41
C PHE A 139 7.08 16.73 24.19
N ARG A 140 6.04 16.20 23.53
CA ARG A 140 5.06 15.29 24.15
C ARG A 140 5.68 13.95 24.57
N LEU A 141 6.61 13.44 23.77
CA LEU A 141 7.34 12.19 24.03
C LEU A 141 8.34 12.35 25.18
N GLY A 142 8.96 13.52 25.34
CA GLY A 142 9.90 13.81 26.42
C GLY A 142 11.05 12.78 26.45
N ALA A 143 11.26 12.15 27.61
CA ALA A 143 12.31 11.14 27.78
C ALA A 143 12.11 9.87 26.94
N SER A 144 10.92 9.64 26.38
CA SER A 144 10.65 8.54 25.45
C SER A 144 11.08 8.83 24.01
N CYS A 145 11.49 10.06 23.70
CA CYS A 145 12.12 10.39 22.43
C CYS A 145 13.62 10.18 22.56
N THR A 146 14.15 9.17 21.89
CA THR A 146 15.57 8.81 21.88
C THR A 146 16.12 8.94 20.45
N PRO A 147 17.45 9.03 20.27
CA PRO A 147 18.05 8.98 18.94
C PRO A 147 17.69 7.70 18.15
N SER A 148 17.42 6.60 18.87
CA SER A 148 17.09 5.31 18.28
C SER A 148 15.63 5.17 17.82
N ASN A 149 14.75 6.12 18.16
CA ASN A 149 13.34 6.10 17.74
C ASN A 149 12.85 7.43 17.15
N SER A 150 13.79 8.28 16.71
CA SER A 150 13.48 9.60 16.14
C SER A 150 13.19 9.56 14.64
N GLY A 151 13.45 8.44 13.97
CA GLY A 151 13.19 8.26 12.54
C GLY A 151 11.74 7.90 12.25
N LEU A 152 11.44 7.66 10.98
CA LEU A 152 10.24 6.97 10.53
C LEU A 152 10.56 6.35 9.18
N GLN A 153 10.55 5.03 9.09
CA GLN A 153 10.75 4.32 7.84
C GLN A 153 9.54 3.49 7.51
N MET A 154 9.09 3.62 6.27
CA MET A 154 8.00 2.86 5.71
C MET A 154 8.52 1.49 5.24
N GLY A 155 7.83 0.42 5.58
CA GLY A 155 8.01 -0.91 4.99
C GLY A 155 6.98 -1.17 3.90
N THR A 156 6.50 -2.41 3.82
CA THR A 156 5.41 -2.82 2.92
C THR A 156 4.09 -2.17 3.33
N MET A 157 3.36 -1.65 2.33
CA MET A 157 2.07 -0.95 2.47
C MET A 157 1.12 -1.40 1.36
N ASP A 158 0.35 -2.46 1.59
CA ASP A 158 -0.43 -3.11 0.54
C ASP A 158 -1.84 -3.50 0.97
N LEU A 159 -2.75 -3.45 0.00
CA LEU A 159 -4.09 -3.94 0.20
C LEU A 159 -4.04 -5.47 0.37
N SER A 160 -4.86 -5.96 1.27
CA SER A 160 -5.08 -7.38 1.46
C SER A 160 -5.42 -8.07 0.15
N MET A 161 -4.86 -9.26 -0.04
CA MET A 161 -5.14 -10.08 -1.20
C MET A 161 -6.66 -10.34 -1.32
N PRO A 162 -7.23 -10.22 -2.54
CA PRO A 162 -8.62 -10.60 -2.80
C PRO A 162 -8.88 -12.02 -2.30
N SER A 163 -9.86 -12.20 -1.41
CA SER A 163 -10.23 -13.53 -0.92
C SER A 163 -11.18 -14.21 -1.92
N PRO A 164 -11.05 -15.52 -2.18
CA PRO A 164 -12.03 -16.24 -2.99
C PRO A 164 -13.45 -16.23 -2.40
N LEU A 165 -13.58 -15.95 -1.10
CA LEU A 165 -14.86 -15.84 -0.39
C LEU A 165 -15.34 -14.38 -0.23
N TYR A 166 -14.43 -13.41 -0.37
CA TYR A 166 -14.69 -11.98 -0.24
C TYR A 166 -13.77 -11.24 -1.22
N ARG A 167 -14.31 -10.88 -2.40
CA ARG A 167 -13.45 -10.45 -3.52
C ARG A 167 -12.95 -9.01 -3.37
N THR A 168 -13.44 -8.27 -2.38
CA THR A 168 -13.19 -6.83 -2.22
C THR A 168 -12.77 -6.49 -0.80
N SER A 169 -11.62 -7.00 -0.35
CA SER A 169 -11.06 -6.54 0.92
C SER A 169 -10.29 -5.24 0.70
N LEU A 170 -10.81 -4.16 1.27
CA LEU A 170 -10.19 -2.83 1.25
C LEU A 170 -9.17 -2.66 2.39
N THR A 171 -8.89 -3.73 3.15
CA THR A 171 -7.96 -3.68 4.27
C THR A 171 -6.56 -3.33 3.78
N LEU A 172 -5.97 -2.27 4.31
CA LEU A 172 -4.59 -1.87 4.04
C LEU A 172 -3.68 -2.41 5.14
N TYR A 173 -2.78 -3.33 4.79
CA TYR A 173 -1.71 -3.78 5.67
C TYR A 173 -0.51 -2.85 5.58
N MET A 174 0.06 -2.55 6.73
CA MET A 174 1.08 -1.54 6.90
C MET A 174 2.21 -2.07 7.77
N SER A 175 3.45 -1.74 7.42
CA SER A 175 4.62 -2.01 8.25
C SER A 175 5.56 -0.81 8.27
N TRP A 176 6.16 -0.52 9.43
CA TRP A 176 7.05 0.62 9.61
C TRP A 176 7.96 0.44 10.83
N CYS A 177 9.01 1.24 10.92
CA CYS A 177 9.86 1.36 12.12
C CYS A 177 10.18 2.83 12.40
N TYR A 178 10.59 3.12 13.63
CA TYR A 178 11.05 4.45 14.04
C TYR A 178 12.58 4.56 14.15
N ASP A 179 13.26 3.44 13.93
CA ASP A 179 14.72 3.39 13.93
C ASP A 179 15.27 4.08 12.65
N PRO A 180 16.07 5.14 12.79
CA PRO A 180 16.63 5.85 11.63
C PRO A 180 17.72 5.04 10.91
N GLU A 181 18.30 4.02 11.55
CA GLU A 181 19.37 3.20 10.97
C GLU A 181 18.82 1.98 10.22
N LEU A 182 17.64 1.49 10.62
CA LEU A 182 17.03 0.28 10.07
C LEU A 182 16.32 0.53 8.73
N ARG A 183 16.87 0.03 7.62
CA ARG A 183 16.27 0.18 6.28
C ARG A 183 15.18 -0.85 6.00
N LEU A 184 13.96 -0.38 5.74
CA LEU A 184 12.81 -1.22 5.41
C LEU A 184 12.43 -1.26 3.94
N GLN A 185 12.69 -0.18 3.22
CA GLN A 185 12.61 -0.19 1.77
C GLN A 185 13.92 -0.71 1.22
N GLY A 186 13.83 -1.62 0.25
CA GLY A 186 15.00 -2.02 -0.52
C GLY A 186 15.67 -0.77 -1.08
N ALA A 187 17.00 -0.71 -0.98
CA ALA A 187 17.76 0.19 -1.82
C ALA A 187 17.27 0.02 -3.28
N ASN A 188 17.45 1.03 -4.11
CA ASN A 188 17.12 1.00 -5.55
C ASN A 188 17.70 -0.20 -6.33
N ASN A 189 18.48 -1.06 -5.66
CA ASN A 189 18.99 -2.33 -6.13
C ASN A 189 18.20 -3.53 -5.51
N PRO A 190 17.35 -4.23 -6.28
CA PRO A 190 16.57 -5.38 -5.83
C PRO A 190 17.42 -6.61 -5.41
N LEU A 191 18.74 -6.56 -5.59
CA LEU A 191 19.71 -7.56 -5.14
C LEU A 191 20.24 -7.32 -3.73
N GLU A 192 19.98 -6.15 -3.12
CA GLU A 192 20.32 -5.88 -1.71
C GLU A 192 19.22 -6.35 -0.74
N LEU A 193 18.11 -6.87 -1.26
CA LEU A 193 17.06 -7.47 -0.43
C LEU A 193 17.48 -8.86 0.08
N GLY A 194 17.52 -9.01 1.39
CA GLY A 194 17.37 -10.31 2.02
C GLY A 194 16.00 -10.92 1.71
N ALA A 195 16.02 -12.23 1.41
CA ALA A 195 14.96 -13.24 1.45
C ALA A 195 13.57 -13.00 0.81
N ALA A 196 13.20 -11.82 0.30
CA ALA A 196 11.83 -11.54 -0.15
C ALA A 196 11.67 -11.12 -1.63
N THR A 197 12.73 -11.14 -2.44
CA THR A 197 12.56 -10.90 -3.89
C THR A 197 12.17 -12.20 -4.57
N ASP A 198 10.87 -12.38 -4.83
CA ASP A 198 10.37 -13.49 -5.64
C ASP A 198 10.85 -13.30 -7.09
N LYS A 199 11.85 -14.10 -7.48
CA LYS A 199 12.48 -14.06 -8.80
C LYS A 199 11.48 -14.33 -9.91
N ASP A 200 10.41 -15.06 -9.61
CA ASP A 200 9.39 -15.44 -10.59
C ASP A 200 8.48 -14.23 -10.90
N MET A 201 8.16 -13.40 -9.91
CA MET A 201 7.41 -12.16 -10.10
C MET A 201 8.19 -11.15 -10.98
N MET A 202 9.49 -11.01 -10.74
CA MET A 202 10.36 -10.16 -11.57
C MET A 202 10.47 -10.68 -13.00
N ALA A 203 10.59 -12.00 -13.17
CA ALA A 203 10.64 -12.62 -14.49
C ALA A 203 9.33 -12.45 -15.27
N ASP A 204 8.18 -12.52 -14.60
CA ASP A 204 6.87 -12.28 -15.23
C ASP A 204 6.65 -10.80 -15.56
N MET A 205 7.03 -9.87 -14.70
CA MET A 205 6.95 -8.43 -14.99
C MET A 205 7.78 -8.07 -16.24
N LEU A 206 8.96 -8.65 -16.37
CA LEU A 206 9.84 -8.44 -17.52
C LEU A 206 9.24 -8.99 -18.82
N LYS A 207 8.35 -9.99 -18.79
CA LYS A 207 7.72 -10.53 -20.02
C LYS A 207 6.83 -9.52 -20.73
N TYR A 208 6.24 -8.57 -20.00
CA TYR A 208 5.28 -7.60 -20.55
C TYR A 208 5.92 -6.31 -21.07
N LEU A 209 7.20 -6.07 -20.76
CA LEU A 209 7.94 -4.92 -21.25
C LEU A 209 8.44 -5.14 -22.68
N THR A 210 8.41 -4.10 -23.51
CA THR A 210 9.06 -4.13 -24.84
C THR A 210 10.57 -4.25 -24.69
N VAL A 211 11.26 -4.61 -25.78
CA VAL A 211 12.72 -4.72 -25.76
C VAL A 211 13.38 -3.39 -25.38
N GLU A 212 12.85 -2.25 -25.84
CA GLU A 212 13.37 -0.93 -25.45
C GLU A 212 13.11 -0.62 -23.97
N GLU A 213 11.95 -0.98 -23.44
CA GLU A 213 11.60 -0.79 -22.02
C GLU A 213 12.43 -1.66 -21.09
N ARG A 214 12.70 -2.92 -21.48
CA ARG A 214 13.63 -3.80 -20.76
C ARG A 214 15.03 -3.21 -20.77
N GLN A 215 15.50 -2.75 -21.92
CA GLN A 215 16.84 -2.15 -22.03
C GLN A 215 16.96 -0.87 -21.20
N LYS A 216 15.92 -0.03 -21.17
CA LYS A 216 15.86 1.15 -20.32
C LYS A 216 15.86 0.77 -18.84
N PHE A 217 15.03 -0.20 -18.44
CA PHE A 217 14.99 -0.74 -17.08
C PHE A 217 16.36 -1.24 -16.61
N TRP A 218 17.05 -2.04 -17.43
CA TRP A 218 18.41 -2.53 -17.13
C TRP A 218 19.46 -1.42 -17.10
N LYS A 219 19.32 -0.40 -17.95
CA LYS A 219 20.22 0.76 -17.98
C LYS A 219 20.06 1.66 -16.75
N ASP A 220 18.81 1.84 -16.30
CA ASP A 220 18.48 2.58 -15.08
C ASP A 220 18.93 1.80 -13.83
N MET A 221 18.83 0.46 -13.83
CA MET A 221 19.40 -0.38 -12.77
C MET A 221 20.95 -0.39 -12.75
N GLY A 222 21.61 -0.33 -13.90
CA GLY A 222 23.07 -0.25 -13.98
C GLY A 222 23.65 1.11 -13.57
N ALA A 223 22.91 2.19 -13.79
CA ALA A 223 23.31 3.55 -13.42
C ALA A 223 23.29 3.80 -11.90
N GLY A 224 22.50 3.03 -11.14
CA GLY A 224 22.44 3.09 -9.68
C GLY A 224 23.63 2.45 -8.95
N SER A 225 24.54 1.76 -9.66
CA SER A 225 25.69 1.07 -9.05
C SER A 225 27.00 1.85 -9.12
N THR A 226 26.99 3.08 -9.65
CA THR A 226 28.15 4.00 -9.61
C THR A 226 27.75 5.34 -9.00
N LYS A 227 27.61 5.35 -7.68
CA LYS A 227 27.88 6.50 -6.80
C LYS A 227 27.95 6.05 -5.35
#